data_AF-A0AAW5EI71-F1
#
_entry.id   AF-A0AAW5EI71-F1
#
_cell.length_a   1.000
_cell.length_b   1.000
_cell.length_c   1.000
_cell.angle_alpha   90.00
_cell.angle_beta   90.00
_cell.angle_gamma   90.00
#
_symmetry.space_group_name_H-M   'P 1'
#
loop_
_entity.id
_entity.type
_entity.pdbx_description
1 polymer ?
#
loop_
_entity_poly.entity_id
_entity_poly.type
_entity_poly.pdbx_seq_one_letter_code
_entity_poly.pdbx_strand_id
1 'polypeptide(L)'
;NRLKLTIPSPSMLLYMLFIRGGKNTEFNYYGKDFTKLKNDILNAYENFYKEFAALGGVYLQLDDTSFGSLCDYEFCALNEINADDICEEYVDFLNESLKTMPKNIMSA
;
A
#
# COMPACT_ATOMS: atom_id res chain seq x y z
N ASN A 1 -8.17 -9.24 -26.04
CA ASN A 1 -7.74 -8.09 -25.21
C ASN A 1 -7.55 -8.57 -23.78
N ARG A 2 -6.31 -8.60 -23.28
CA ARG A 2 -6.02 -8.82 -21.85
C ARG A 2 -5.91 -7.45 -21.19
N LEU A 3 -6.78 -7.14 -20.24
CA LEU A 3 -6.75 -5.87 -19.54
C LEU A 3 -5.58 -5.86 -18.53
N LYS A 4 -4.65 -4.93 -18.73
CA LYS A 4 -3.63 -4.55 -17.74
C LYS A 4 -4.05 -3.23 -17.10
N LEU A 5 -3.93 -3.15 -15.78
CA LEU A 5 -4.11 -1.91 -15.01
C LEU A 5 -2.94 -1.75 -14.04
N THR A 6 -2.64 -0.49 -13.72
CA THR A 6 -1.64 -0.12 -12.72
C THR A 6 -2.30 0.79 -11.68
N ILE A 7 -2.08 0.49 -10.40
CA ILE A 7 -2.56 1.28 -9.26
C ILE A 7 -1.40 1.45 -8.27
N PRO A 8 -1.44 2.43 -7.35
CA PRO A 8 -0.50 2.45 -6.24
C PRO A 8 -0.62 1.18 -5.38
N SER A 9 0.47 0.79 -4.71
CA SER A 9 0.45 -0.24 -3.68
C SER A 9 -0.31 0.21 -2.42
N PRO A 10 -0.76 -0.71 -1.55
CA PRO A 10 -1.36 -0.35 -0.26
C PRO A 10 -0.42 0.47 0.64
N SER A 11 0.89 0.15 0.66
CA SER A 11 1.93 0.87 1.40
C SER A 11 2.10 2.32 0.92
N MET A 12 1.93 2.60 -0.37
CA MET A 12 1.95 3.97 -0.89
C MET A 12 0.93 4.88 -0.21
N LEU A 13 -0.22 4.34 0.23
CA LEU A 13 -1.21 5.13 0.94
C LEU A 13 -0.70 5.51 2.34
N LEU A 14 -0.12 4.58 3.09
CA LEU A 14 0.48 4.88 4.41
C LEU A 14 1.61 5.91 4.28
N TYR A 15 2.48 5.74 3.28
CA TYR A 15 3.57 6.66 2.99
C TYR A 15 3.05 8.08 2.68
N MET A 16 2.04 8.20 1.81
CA MET A 16 1.47 9.49 1.45
C MET A 16 0.75 10.18 2.61
N LEU A 17 0.10 9.42 3.50
CA LEU A 17 -0.64 9.99 4.62
C LEU A 17 0.29 10.49 5.73
N PHE A 18 1.26 9.66 6.14
CA PHE A 18 2.01 9.88 7.38
C PHE A 18 3.44 10.35 7.20
N ILE A 19 4.05 10.07 6.05
CA ILE A 19 5.46 10.42 5.80
C ILE A 19 5.54 11.61 4.85
N ARG A 20 5.05 11.46 3.61
CA ARG A 20 5.20 12.51 2.59
C ARG A 20 4.16 13.63 2.71
N GLY A 21 2.91 13.29 3.03
CA GLY A 21 1.82 14.26 3.13
C GLY A 21 1.79 14.99 4.47
N GLY A 22 2.20 14.32 5.56
CA GLY A 22 2.45 14.91 6.87
C GLY A 22 1.27 15.61 7.54
N LYS A 23 0.05 15.51 6.99
CA LYS A 23 -1.14 16.17 7.54
C LYS A 23 -1.76 15.42 8.70
N ASN A 24 -1.54 14.11 8.77
CA ASN A 24 -1.95 13.25 9.87
C ASN A 24 -3.44 13.41 10.27
N THR A 25 -4.28 13.80 9.32
CA THR A 25 -5.71 14.07 9.53
C THR A 25 -6.50 12.82 9.90
N GLU A 26 -5.94 11.67 9.57
CA GLU A 26 -6.49 10.33 9.77
C GLU A 26 -6.50 9.96 11.24
N PHE A 27 -5.61 10.54 12.06
CA PHE A 27 -5.61 10.34 13.51
C PHE A 27 -6.93 10.73 14.17
N ASN A 28 -7.69 11.67 13.58
CA ASN A 28 -9.01 12.06 14.09
C ASN A 28 -10.06 10.95 13.97
N TYR A 29 -9.85 9.96 13.09
CA TYR A 29 -10.82 8.90 12.79
C TYR A 29 -10.31 7.52 13.20
N TYR A 30 -9.00 7.29 13.09
CA TYR A 30 -8.36 6.00 13.30
C TYR A 30 -7.53 5.93 14.58
N GLY A 31 -7.24 7.07 15.21
CA GLY A 31 -6.27 7.14 16.30
C GLY A 31 -4.85 6.88 15.82
N LYS A 32 -3.91 6.72 16.76
CA LYS A 32 -2.50 6.45 16.46
C LYS A 32 -2.18 4.97 16.28
N ASP A 33 -3.11 4.09 16.67
CA ASP A 33 -3.02 2.66 16.40
C ASP A 33 -3.51 2.40 14.97
N PHE A 34 -2.56 2.27 14.05
CA PHE A 34 -2.85 2.08 12.62
C PHE A 34 -3.56 0.78 12.27
N THR A 35 -3.79 -0.13 13.23
CA THR A 35 -4.42 -1.43 12.97
C THR A 35 -5.76 -1.30 12.24
N LYS A 36 -6.66 -0.42 12.72
CA LYS A 36 -7.97 -0.23 12.08
C LYS A 36 -7.84 0.36 10.67
N LEU A 37 -6.95 1.34 10.48
CA LEU A 37 -6.71 1.95 9.18
C LEU A 37 -6.15 0.93 8.17
N LYS A 38 -5.15 0.15 8.58
CA LYS A 38 -4.56 -0.91 7.76
C LYS A 38 -5.61 -1.94 7.34
N ASN A 39 -6.46 -2.38 8.27
CA ASN A 39 -7.53 -3.32 7.96
C ASN A 39 -8.54 -2.74 6.95
N ASP A 40 -8.94 -1.48 7.09
CA ASP A 40 -9.86 -0.83 6.14
C ASP A 40 -9.23 -0.71 4.75
N ILE A 41 -7.93 -0.41 4.66
CA ILE A 41 -7.20 -0.38 3.40
C ILE A 41 -7.13 -1.78 2.79
N LEU A 42 -6.81 -2.82 3.56
CA LEU A 42 -6.78 -4.21 3.06
C LEU A 42 -8.12 -4.64 2.49
N ASN A 43 -9.22 -4.33 3.20
CA ASN A 43 -10.57 -4.60 2.73
C ASN A 43 -10.90 -3.86 1.42
N ALA A 44 -10.43 -2.61 1.28
CA ALA A 44 -10.62 -1.84 0.05
C ALA A 44 -9.86 -2.45 -1.14
N TYR A 45 -8.62 -2.89 -0.94
CA TYR A 45 -7.84 -3.58 -1.98
C TYR A 45 -8.43 -4.94 -2.34
N GLU A 46 -8.88 -5.72 -1.36
CA GLU A 46 -9.59 -6.99 -1.61
C GLU A 46 -10.83 -6.79 -2.49
N ASN A 47 -11.66 -5.79 -2.16
CA ASN A 47 -12.85 -5.45 -2.95
C ASN A 47 -12.47 -5.05 -4.37
N PHE A 48 -11.46 -4.20 -4.52
CA PHE A 48 -10.95 -3.80 -5.83
C PHE A 48 -10.45 -5.00 -6.65
N TYR A 49 -9.67 -5.91 -6.06
CA TYR A 49 -9.16 -7.09 -6.75
C TYR A 49 -10.30 -7.99 -7.26
N LYS A 50 -11.35 -8.18 -6.45
CA LYS A 50 -12.54 -8.95 -6.84
C LYS A 50 -13.29 -8.29 -8.00
N GLU A 51 -13.50 -6.99 -7.95
CA GLU A 51 -14.17 -6.24 -9.02
C GLU A 51 -13.35 -6.23 -10.31
N PHE A 52 -12.04 -6.00 -10.21
CA PHE A 52 -11.13 -6.05 -11.35
C PHE A 52 -11.15 -7.43 -12.04
N ALA A 53 -11.13 -8.52 -11.26
CA ALA A 53 -11.27 -9.87 -11.79
C ALA A 53 -12.63 -10.09 -12.48
N ALA A 54 -13.73 -9.62 -11.86
CA ALA A 54 -15.07 -9.76 -12.40
C ALA A 54 -15.26 -9.04 -13.75
N LEU A 55 -14.52 -7.94 -13.97
CA LEU A 55 -14.49 -7.20 -15.23
C LEU A 55 -13.58 -7.85 -16.30
N GLY A 56 -12.96 -9.00 -16.02
CA GLY A 56 -12.03 -9.67 -16.93
C GLY A 56 -10.60 -9.13 -16.88
N GLY A 57 -10.24 -8.43 -15.81
CA GLY A 57 -8.87 -8.05 -15.49
C GLY A 57 -7.99 -9.27 -15.27
N VAL A 58 -6.80 -9.28 -15.88
CA VAL A 58 -5.87 -10.43 -15.81
C VAL A 58 -4.43 -10.05 -15.46
N TYR A 59 -4.10 -8.76 -15.50
CA TYR A 59 -2.79 -8.25 -15.08
C TYR A 59 -3.01 -6.99 -14.24
N LEU A 60 -2.61 -7.03 -12.97
CA LEU A 60 -2.59 -5.85 -12.11
C LEU A 60 -1.15 -5.56 -11.67
N GLN A 61 -0.68 -4.34 -11.90
CA GLN A 61 0.62 -3.87 -11.40
C GLN A 61 0.42 -2.95 -10.19
N LEU A 62 1.16 -3.19 -9.11
CA LEU A 62 1.14 -2.36 -7.90
C LEU A 62 2.38 -1.46 -7.88
N ASP A 63 2.22 -0.19 -8.21
CA ASP A 63 3.30 0.78 -8.23
C ASP A 63 3.62 1.24 -6.80
N ASP A 64 4.84 0.97 -6.35
CA ASP A 64 5.35 1.43 -5.06
C ASP A 64 6.64 2.24 -5.23
N THR A 65 6.54 3.54 -4.95
CA THR A 65 7.70 4.46 -4.99
C THR A 65 8.19 4.83 -3.59
N SER A 66 7.54 4.32 -2.53
CA SER A 66 7.87 4.64 -1.15
C SER A 66 9.25 4.09 -0.78
N PHE A 67 9.58 2.87 -1.22
CA PHE A 67 10.90 2.24 -1.02
C PHE A 67 12.06 3.10 -1.52
N GLY A 68 11.88 3.82 -2.64
CA GLY A 68 12.92 4.73 -3.14
C GLY A 68 13.20 5.88 -2.18
N SER A 69 12.20 6.33 -1.42
CA SER A 69 12.38 7.37 -0.39
C SER A 69 13.04 6.81 0.87
N LEU A 70 12.82 5.53 1.18
CA LEU A 70 13.47 4.86 2.31
C LEU A 70 14.96 4.58 2.05
N CYS A 71 15.42 4.65 0.80
CA CYS A 71 16.84 4.60 0.46
C CYS A 71 17.59 5.93 0.69
N ASP A 72 16.88 7.03 0.97
CA ASP A 72 17.48 8.34 1.22
C ASP A 72 17.65 8.56 2.74
N TYR A 73 18.90 8.44 3.20
CA TYR A 73 19.23 8.59 4.62
C TYR A 73 18.91 9.99 5.17
N GLU A 74 19.06 11.04 4.37
CA GLU A 74 18.74 12.41 4.81
C GLU A 74 17.22 12.57 4.97
N PHE A 75 16.45 12.02 4.04
CA PHE A 75 14.99 11.98 4.13
C PHE A 75 14.53 11.21 5.37
N CYS A 76 15.09 10.02 5.63
CA CYS A 76 14.75 9.23 6.81
C CYS A 76 15.08 9.96 8.12
N ALA A 77 16.26 10.59 8.19
CA ALA A 77 16.67 11.36 9.36
C ALA A 77 15.75 12.57 9.61
N LEU A 78 15.39 13.31 8.55
CA LEU A 78 14.51 14.49 8.65
C LEU A 78 13.11 14.14 9.15
N ASN A 79 12.61 12.96 8.79
CA ASN A 79 11.28 12.48 9.18
C ASN A 79 11.31 11.59 10.44
N GLU A 80 12.47 11.43 11.09
CA GLU A 80 12.65 10.57 12.27
C GLU A 80 12.18 9.12 12.05
N ILE A 81 12.45 8.58 10.86
CA ILE A 81 12.03 7.23 10.44
C ILE A 81 13.21 6.25 10.48
N ASN A 82 12.96 5.06 11.00
CA ASN A 82 13.82 3.90 10.75
C ASN A 82 13.42 3.25 9.42
N ALA A 83 14.29 3.32 8.42
CA ALA A 83 14.03 2.79 7.09
C ALA A 83 13.77 1.29 7.09
N ASP A 84 14.51 0.52 7.89
CA ASP A 84 14.41 -0.94 7.91
C ASP A 84 13.04 -1.36 8.50
N ASP A 85 12.64 -0.76 9.62
CA ASP A 85 11.35 -1.04 10.27
C ASP A 85 10.17 -0.74 9.32
N ILE A 86 10.21 0.40 8.61
CA ILE A 86 9.16 0.76 7.65
C ILE A 86 9.18 -0.14 6.42
N CYS A 87 10.36 -0.52 5.92
CA CYS A 87 10.47 -1.47 4.81
C CYS A 87 9.81 -2.79 5.17
N GLU A 88 10.10 -3.35 6.34
CA GLU A 88 9.50 -4.59 6.83
C GLU A 88 7.98 -4.45 6.94
N GLU A 89 7.49 -3.36 7.56
CA GLU A 89 6.06 -3.10 7.68
C GLU A 89 5.36 -3.00 6.31
N TYR A 90 5.98 -2.34 5.33
CA TYR A 90 5.40 -2.18 4.00
C TYR A 90 5.40 -3.48 3.20
N VAL A 91 6.45 -4.29 3.32
CA VAL A 91 6.50 -5.63 2.72
C VAL A 91 5.41 -6.51 3.30
N ASP A 92 5.25 -6.53 4.63
CA ASP A 92 4.20 -7.30 5.30
C ASP A 92 2.81 -6.85 4.87
N PHE A 93 2.59 -5.53 4.80
CA PHE A 93 1.31 -4.96 4.42
C PHE A 93 0.94 -5.24 2.96
N LEU A 94 1.91 -5.14 2.05
CA LEU A 94 1.76 -5.53 0.65
C LEU A 94 1.43 -7.03 0.52
N ASN A 95 2.19 -7.89 1.21
CA ASN A 95 1.97 -9.32 1.21
C ASN A 95 0.60 -9.70 1.76
N GLU A 96 0.14 -9.04 2.82
CA GLU A 96 -1.20 -9.25 3.39
C GLU A 96 -2.29 -8.92 2.37
N SER A 97 -2.17 -7.79 1.68
CA SER A 97 -3.11 -7.43 0.60
C SER A 97 -3.16 -8.51 -0.48
N LEU A 98 -2.00 -8.97 -0.95
CA LEU A 98 -1.88 -9.95 -2.02
C LEU A 98 -2.50 -11.32 -1.70
N LYS A 99 -2.66 -11.69 -0.41
CA LYS A 99 -3.34 -12.95 -0.01
C LYS A 99 -4.78 -13.03 -0.53
N THR A 100 -5.42 -11.89 -0.75
CA THR A 100 -6.82 -11.80 -1.20
C THR A 100 -6.96 -11.73 -2.73
N MET A 101 -5.84 -11.66 -3.46
CA MET A 101 -5.85 -11.52 -4.91
C MET A 101 -6.41 -12.79 -5.59
N PRO A 102 -7.39 -12.66 -6.50
CA PRO A 102 -7.89 -13.78 -7.29
C PRO A 102 -6.80 -14.47 -8.12
N LYS A 103 -6.77 -15.81 -8.09
CA LYS A 103 -5.71 -16.63 -8.73
C LYS A 103 -5.57 -16.45 -10.25
N ASN A 104 -6.59 -15.93 -10.92
CA ASN A 104 -6.58 -15.67 -12.35
C ASN A 104 -5.96 -14.31 -12.73
N ILE A 105 -5.62 -13.48 -11.73
CA ILE A 105 -4.88 -12.24 -11.92
C ILE A 105 -3.39 -12.53 -11.73
N MET A 106 -2.58 -12.14 -12.71
CA MET A 106 -1.14 -11.99 -12.53
C MET A 106 -0.87 -10.64 -11.85
N SER A 107 -0.09 -10.65 -10.76
CA SER A 107 0.46 -9.44 -10.16
C SER A 107 1.93 -9.24 -10.49
N ALA A 108 2.33 -7.97 -10.58
CA ALA A 108 3.73 -7.53 -10.66
C ALA A 108 3.92 -6.26 -9.84
#